data_AF-A0A378MBJ3-F1
#
_entry.id   AF-A0A378MBJ3-F1
#
_cell.length_a   1.000
_cell.length_b   1.000
_cell.length_c   1.000
_cell.angle_alpha   90.00
_cell.angle_beta   90.00
_cell.angle_gamma   90.00
#
_symmetry.space_group_name_H-M   'P 1'
#
loop_
_entity.id
_entity.type
_entity.pdbx_description
1 polymer ?
#
loop_
_entity_poly.entity_id
_entity_poly.type
_entity_poly.pdbx_seq_one_letter_code
_entity_poly.pdbx_strand_id
1 'polypeptide(L)'
;MYLHIAKHARRSVNPPDSTWLAIGHDKRGYKKHPHFQVGLYDEYLFVWLAFIYENEERTFIADNYLKSEADFLALPADFSISPDHTERKTFPLEQAALEKTLRRFRDVKKGEFLIGKIYQPTDKKIHSGSACTEEIKSVLTKLLPFYKDAFQ
;
A
#
# COMPACT_ATOMS: atom_id res chain seq x y z
N MET A 1 5.04 15.24 -5.40
CA MET A 1 5.30 14.06 -4.55
C MET A 1 6.43 14.41 -3.60
N TYR A 2 6.30 14.07 -2.32
CA TYR A 2 7.30 14.27 -1.26
C TYR A 2 7.61 12.92 -0.61
N LEU A 3 8.89 12.70 -0.32
CA LEU A 3 9.39 11.50 0.35
C LEU A 3 9.36 11.70 1.87
N HIS A 4 8.85 10.69 2.58
CA HIS A 4 8.78 10.65 4.03
C HIS A 4 9.38 9.32 4.53
N ILE A 5 10.40 9.37 5.36
CA ILE A 5 10.98 8.15 5.97
C ILE A 5 10.26 7.86 7.29
N ALA A 6 9.87 6.61 7.51
CA ALA A 6 9.25 6.18 8.76
C ALA A 6 10.20 6.44 9.94
N LYS A 7 9.72 7.16 10.96
CA LYS A 7 10.48 7.51 12.16
C LYS A 7 10.01 6.64 13.34
N HIS A 8 10.70 5.54 13.60
CA HIS A 8 10.34 4.58 14.67
C HIS A 8 10.81 5.02 16.05
N ALA A 9 11.99 5.66 16.14
CA ALA A 9 12.63 6.06 17.40
C ALA A 9 11.86 7.11 18.23
N ARG A 10 10.76 7.67 17.69
CA ARG A 10 9.93 8.66 18.41
C ARG A 10 8.56 8.12 18.82
N ARG A 11 8.27 6.83 18.59
CA ARG A 11 6.88 6.31 18.66
C ARG A 11 6.67 5.07 19.54
N SER A 12 7.70 4.29 19.84
CA SER A 12 7.61 3.13 20.75
C SER A 12 8.95 2.82 21.39
N VAL A 13 8.92 2.16 22.56
CA VAL A 13 10.12 1.62 23.23
C VAL A 13 10.57 0.30 22.58
N ASN A 14 9.65 -0.40 21.93
CA ASN A 14 9.93 -1.66 21.24
C ASN A 14 10.55 -1.40 19.85
N PRO A 15 11.54 -2.20 19.42
CA PRO A 15 12.02 -2.18 18.05
C PRO A 15 10.85 -2.38 17.05
N PRO A 16 10.85 -1.67 15.92
CA PRO A 16 9.81 -1.83 14.92
C PRO A 16 10.00 -3.13 14.13
N ASP A 17 8.91 -3.83 13.84
CA ASP A 17 8.93 -5.05 13.01
C ASP A 17 9.18 -4.75 11.52
N SER A 18 8.93 -3.52 11.09
CA SER A 18 9.13 -3.05 9.72
C SER A 18 9.56 -1.59 9.67
N THR A 19 10.16 -1.21 8.53
CA THR A 19 10.43 0.19 8.19
C THR A 19 10.12 0.46 6.73
N TRP A 20 9.81 1.70 6.40
CA TRP A 20 9.45 2.10 5.03
C TRP A 20 9.79 3.56 4.74
N LEU A 21 9.89 3.84 3.45
CA LEU A 21 9.65 5.18 2.90
C LEU A 21 8.20 5.27 2.42
N ALA A 22 7.63 6.45 2.53
CA ALA A 22 6.32 6.80 1.98
C ALA A 22 6.45 7.95 0.98
N ILE A 23 5.65 7.93 -0.08
CA ILE A 23 5.63 8.94 -1.13
C ILE A 23 4.19 9.45 -1.27
N GLY A 24 3.96 10.73 -0.97
CA GLY A 24 2.63 11.34 -1.03
C GLY A 24 2.66 12.77 -1.58
N HIS A 25 1.50 13.41 -1.71
CA HIS A 25 1.42 14.77 -2.27
C HIS A 25 1.65 15.90 -1.25
N ASP A 26 1.50 15.64 0.05
CA ASP A 26 1.69 16.64 1.11
C ASP A 26 3.12 16.61 1.67
N LYS A 27 3.73 17.79 1.81
CA LYS A 27 5.09 17.99 2.33
C LYS A 27 5.18 17.72 3.84
N ARG A 28 4.09 17.86 4.58
CA ARG A 28 4.08 17.79 6.06
C ARG A 28 3.85 16.37 6.59
N GLY A 29 3.22 15.51 5.81
CA GLY A 29 2.98 14.12 6.19
C GLY A 29 2.24 13.36 5.10
N TYR A 30 2.26 12.04 5.17
CA TYR A 30 1.64 11.16 4.18
C TYR A 30 0.37 10.47 4.68
N LYS A 31 0.25 10.29 6.00
CA LYS A 31 -0.71 9.38 6.64
C LYS A 31 -2.18 9.66 6.35
N LYS A 32 -2.53 10.94 6.26
CA LYS A 32 -3.91 11.40 6.01
C LYS A 32 -4.35 11.25 4.55
N HIS A 33 -3.43 10.83 3.69
CA HIS A 33 -3.60 10.89 2.25
C HIS A 33 -3.35 9.51 1.63
N PRO A 34 -3.91 9.23 0.45
CA PRO A 34 -3.38 8.18 -0.42
C PRO A 34 -1.88 8.39 -0.60
N HIS A 35 -1.09 7.33 -0.43
CA HIS A 35 0.37 7.40 -0.57
C HIS A 35 0.95 6.06 -0.98
N PHE A 36 2.11 6.09 -1.60
CA PHE A 36 2.88 4.88 -1.85
C PHE A 36 3.78 4.56 -0.67
N GLN A 37 4.11 3.28 -0.48
CA GLN A 37 5.09 2.81 0.48
C GLN A 37 6.07 1.85 -0.21
N VAL A 38 7.34 1.95 0.14
CA VAL A 38 8.34 0.91 -0.13
C VAL A 38 9.02 0.62 1.19
N GLY A 39 8.99 -0.63 1.62
CA GLY A 39 9.51 -1.01 2.92
C GLY A 39 9.84 -2.48 2.99
N LEU A 40 10.24 -2.90 4.19
CA LEU A 40 10.56 -4.29 4.46
C LEU A 40 10.10 -4.69 5.86
N TYR A 41 9.62 -5.92 5.96
CA TYR A 41 9.66 -6.73 7.17
C TYR A 41 10.96 -7.54 7.18
N ASP A 42 11.21 -8.27 8.26
CA ASP A 42 12.23 -9.33 8.32
C ASP A 42 12.02 -10.41 7.25
N GLU A 43 10.77 -10.69 6.89
CA GLU A 43 10.38 -11.75 5.96
C GLU A 43 10.29 -11.34 4.50
N TYR A 44 9.94 -10.09 4.18
CA TYR A 44 9.73 -9.67 2.79
C TYR A 44 9.86 -8.16 2.56
N LEU A 45 10.19 -7.77 1.33
CA LEU A 45 10.06 -6.40 0.83
C LEU A 45 8.64 -6.17 0.31
N PHE A 46 8.10 -4.99 0.53
CA PHE A 46 6.79 -4.59 0.00
C PHE A 46 6.82 -3.28 -0.77
N VAL A 47 5.90 -3.18 -1.73
CA VAL A 47 5.57 -1.97 -2.47
C VAL A 47 4.05 -1.82 -2.44
N TRP A 48 3.54 -0.80 -1.74
CA TRP A 48 2.11 -0.57 -1.57
C TRP A 48 1.66 0.76 -2.15
N LEU A 49 0.44 0.82 -2.67
CA LEU A 49 -0.44 1.98 -2.58
C LEU A 49 -1.28 1.79 -1.32
N ALA A 50 -1.21 2.74 -0.39
CA ALA A 50 -1.74 2.60 0.97
C ALA A 50 -2.76 3.68 1.32
N PHE A 51 -3.85 3.22 1.94
CA PHE A 51 -4.95 3.99 2.50
C PHE A 51 -5.15 3.56 3.96
N ILE A 52 -4.42 4.20 4.86
CA ILE A 52 -4.42 3.85 6.28
C ILE A 52 -5.57 4.53 7.03
N TYR A 53 -5.79 4.16 8.30
CA TYR A 53 -6.96 4.60 9.06
C TYR A 53 -7.05 6.13 9.27
N GLU A 54 -5.96 6.86 9.07
CA GLU A 54 -5.90 8.32 9.17
C GLU A 54 -6.40 9.03 7.88
N ASN A 55 -6.72 8.29 6.83
CA ASN A 55 -7.20 8.84 5.55
C ASN A 55 -8.58 9.48 5.69
N GLU A 56 -8.67 10.78 5.41
CA GLU A 56 -9.87 11.59 5.68
C GLU A 56 -11.01 11.32 4.67
N GLU A 57 -10.66 10.98 3.42
CA GLU A 57 -11.62 10.78 2.31
C GLU A 57 -12.02 9.32 2.11
N ARG A 58 -11.92 8.49 3.16
CA ARG A 58 -12.06 7.03 3.06
C ARG A 58 -13.36 6.55 2.42
N THR A 59 -14.47 7.23 2.71
CA THR A 59 -15.79 6.79 2.24
C THR A 59 -15.91 7.00 0.75
N PHE A 60 -15.53 8.19 0.30
CA PHE A 60 -15.48 8.56 -1.10
C PHE A 60 -14.60 7.59 -1.90
N ILE A 61 -13.37 7.37 -1.44
CA ILE A 61 -12.40 6.49 -2.11
C ILE A 61 -12.95 5.06 -2.21
N ALA A 62 -13.45 4.50 -1.10
CA ALA A 62 -13.96 3.13 -1.09
C ALA A 62 -15.18 2.96 -1.99
N ASP A 63 -16.12 3.91 -1.97
CA ASP A 63 -17.32 3.84 -2.82
C ASP A 63 -16.99 4.01 -4.31
N ASN A 64 -15.92 4.76 -4.64
CA ASN A 64 -15.43 4.84 -6.01
C ASN A 64 -14.82 3.49 -6.44
N TYR A 65 -13.92 2.93 -5.62
CA TYR A 65 -13.25 1.66 -5.93
C TYR A 65 -14.18 0.45 -5.98
N LEU A 66 -15.24 0.43 -5.18
CA LEU A 66 -16.27 -0.61 -5.25
C LEU A 66 -17.06 -0.57 -6.59
N LYS A 67 -17.06 0.57 -7.31
CA LYS A 67 -17.67 0.67 -8.64
C LYS A 67 -16.70 0.29 -9.76
N SER A 68 -15.40 0.30 -9.50
CA SER A 68 -14.33 0.02 -10.47
C SER A 68 -13.47 -1.20 -10.08
N GLU A 69 -14.04 -2.18 -9.37
CA GLU A 69 -13.32 -3.39 -8.94
C GLU A 69 -12.65 -4.14 -10.11
N ALA A 70 -13.27 -4.10 -11.30
CA ALA A 70 -12.73 -4.73 -12.50
C ALA A 70 -11.33 -4.20 -12.88
N ASP A 71 -11.05 -2.91 -12.65
CA ASP A 71 -9.75 -2.31 -12.95
C ASP A 71 -8.66 -2.84 -12.01
N PHE A 72 -9.01 -3.05 -10.73
CA PHE A 72 -8.12 -3.71 -9.77
C PHE A 72 -7.87 -5.16 -10.17
N LEU A 73 -8.91 -5.90 -10.51
CA LEU A 73 -8.80 -7.32 -10.90
C LEU A 73 -8.08 -7.54 -12.23
N ALA A 74 -7.88 -6.48 -13.03
CA ALA A 74 -7.05 -6.51 -14.23
C ALA A 74 -5.54 -6.38 -13.92
N LEU A 75 -5.15 -6.07 -12.68
CA LEU A 75 -3.74 -6.10 -12.28
C LEU A 75 -3.17 -7.53 -12.36
N PRO A 76 -1.84 -7.68 -12.52
CA PRO A 76 -1.20 -8.99 -12.51
C PRO A 76 -1.54 -9.81 -11.25
N ALA A 77 -1.70 -11.12 -11.42
CA ALA A 77 -2.11 -12.04 -10.35
C ALA A 77 -1.13 -12.11 -9.16
N ASP A 78 0.09 -11.59 -9.30
CA ASP A 78 1.08 -11.49 -8.22
C ASP A 78 0.93 -10.22 -7.37
N PHE A 79 -0.15 -9.44 -7.57
CA PHE A 79 -0.57 -8.38 -6.66
C PHE A 79 -1.29 -8.95 -5.44
N SER A 80 -1.16 -8.24 -4.32
CA SER A 80 -1.70 -8.59 -3.02
C SER A 80 -2.45 -7.43 -2.40
N ILE A 81 -3.32 -7.74 -1.45
CA ILE A 81 -4.05 -6.82 -0.60
C ILE A 81 -3.58 -6.99 0.86
N SER A 82 -3.50 -5.90 1.61
CA SER A 82 -3.46 -5.93 3.07
C SER A 82 -4.56 -5.02 3.66
N PRO A 83 -5.32 -5.51 4.66
CA PRO A 83 -6.31 -4.71 5.38
C PRO A 83 -5.73 -3.95 6.58
N ASP A 84 -4.43 -4.08 6.87
CA ASP A 84 -3.74 -3.46 8.02
C ASP A 84 -2.22 -3.33 7.74
N HIS A 85 -1.70 -2.10 7.72
CA HIS A 85 -0.28 -1.82 7.47
C HIS A 85 0.65 -2.23 8.62
N THR A 86 0.11 -2.59 9.79
CA THR A 86 0.87 -3.05 10.95
C THR A 86 1.01 -4.56 11.01
N GLU A 87 0.28 -5.28 10.15
CA GLU A 87 0.29 -6.74 10.08
C GLU A 87 1.12 -7.22 8.88
N ARG A 88 1.83 -8.34 9.05
CA ARG A 88 2.60 -9.02 7.99
C ARG A 88 1.72 -9.76 6.99
N LYS A 89 0.49 -10.09 7.39
CA LYS A 89 -0.38 -10.96 6.61
C LYS A 89 -0.97 -10.20 5.43
N THR A 90 -0.76 -10.76 4.23
CA THR A 90 -1.39 -10.28 3.00
C THR A 90 -2.34 -11.34 2.44
N PHE A 91 -3.14 -10.93 1.46
CA PHE A 91 -4.10 -11.77 0.76
C PHE A 91 -3.91 -11.62 -0.75
N PRO A 92 -4.16 -12.66 -1.56
CA PRO A 92 -4.23 -12.52 -3.00
C PRO A 92 -5.26 -11.47 -3.42
N LEU A 93 -4.99 -10.78 -4.54
CA LEU A 93 -5.95 -9.85 -5.15
C LEU A 93 -7.06 -10.63 -5.85
N GLU A 94 -8.10 -10.94 -5.10
CA GLU A 94 -9.31 -11.64 -5.56
C GLU A 94 -10.55 -10.80 -5.24
N GLN A 95 -11.62 -10.97 -6.02
CA GLN A 95 -12.84 -10.16 -5.91
C GLN A 95 -13.41 -10.14 -4.49
N ALA A 96 -13.58 -11.31 -3.86
CA ALA A 96 -14.13 -11.40 -2.51
C ALA A 96 -13.23 -10.74 -1.45
N ALA A 97 -11.91 -10.82 -1.62
CA ALA A 97 -10.94 -10.19 -0.71
C ALA A 97 -10.90 -8.66 -0.91
N LEU A 98 -10.96 -8.20 -2.16
CA LEU A 98 -11.03 -6.80 -2.53
C LEU A 98 -12.28 -6.13 -1.95
N GLU A 99 -13.46 -6.68 -2.27
CA GLU A 99 -14.74 -6.12 -1.82
C GLU A 99 -14.80 -6.04 -0.29
N LYS A 100 -14.42 -7.13 0.38
CA LYS A 100 -14.40 -7.19 1.85
C LYS A 100 -13.45 -6.15 2.46
N THR A 101 -12.28 -5.96 1.87
CA THR A 101 -11.28 -5.01 2.37
C THR A 101 -11.72 -3.57 2.15
N LEU A 102 -12.25 -3.25 0.96
CA LEU A 102 -12.80 -1.92 0.65
C LEU A 102 -13.97 -1.55 1.57
N ARG A 103 -14.92 -2.46 1.79
CA ARG A 103 -16.03 -2.25 2.73
C ARG A 103 -15.53 -2.03 4.15
N ARG A 104 -14.55 -2.82 4.60
CA ARG A 104 -13.93 -2.62 5.92
C ARG A 104 -13.24 -1.26 6.02
N PHE A 105 -12.48 -0.86 5.00
CA PHE A 105 -11.83 0.45 4.93
C PHE A 105 -12.83 1.60 5.01
N ARG A 106 -14.01 1.46 4.39
CA ARG A 106 -15.11 2.42 4.47
C ARG A 106 -15.75 2.46 5.86
N ASP A 107 -16.16 1.30 6.36
CA ASP A 107 -17.15 1.20 7.43
C ASP A 107 -16.52 1.08 8.83
N VAL A 108 -15.25 0.68 8.92
CA VAL A 108 -14.56 0.49 10.21
C VAL A 108 -13.53 1.58 10.45
N LYS A 109 -13.58 2.22 11.62
CA LYS A 109 -12.67 3.31 12.01
C LYS A 109 -11.18 2.96 11.84
N LYS A 110 -10.78 1.73 12.16
CA LYS A 110 -9.42 1.21 11.97
C LYS A 110 -9.25 0.37 10.69
N GLY A 111 -10.23 0.37 9.80
CA GLY A 111 -10.11 -0.30 8.51
C GLY A 111 -9.06 0.37 7.66
N GLU A 112 -8.34 -0.38 6.86
CA GLU A 112 -7.34 0.12 5.93
C GLU A 112 -7.45 -0.64 4.62
N PHE A 113 -6.89 -0.06 3.56
CA PHE A 113 -6.76 -0.72 2.28
C PHE A 113 -5.34 -0.48 1.77
N LEU A 114 -4.61 -1.56 1.52
CA LEU A 114 -3.31 -1.53 0.89
C LEU A 114 -3.34 -2.50 -0.29
N ILE A 115 -2.76 -2.09 -1.41
CA ILE A 115 -2.67 -2.92 -2.62
C ILE A 115 -1.32 -2.73 -3.31
N GLY A 116 -0.72 -3.81 -3.80
CA GLY A 116 0.61 -3.77 -4.38
C GLY A 116 1.28 -5.13 -4.40
N LYS A 117 2.59 -5.20 -4.19
CA LYS A 117 3.36 -6.45 -4.28
C LYS A 117 4.26 -6.67 -3.09
N ILE A 118 4.49 -7.94 -2.78
CA ILE A 118 5.51 -8.41 -1.85
C ILE A 118 6.58 -9.21 -2.60
N TYR A 119 7.80 -9.22 -2.09
CA TYR A 119 8.93 -9.94 -2.66
C TYR A 119 9.65 -10.70 -1.55
N GLN A 120 9.80 -12.00 -1.75
CA GLN A 120 10.53 -12.84 -0.81
C GLN A 120 12.03 -12.57 -0.92
N PRO A 121 12.84 -12.88 0.11
CA PRO A 121 14.29 -12.67 0.06
C PRO A 121 14.96 -13.45 -1.07
N THR A 122 14.30 -14.47 -1.62
CA THR A 122 14.75 -15.27 -2.75
C THR A 122 14.39 -14.69 -4.12
N ASP A 123 13.59 -13.61 -4.20
CA ASP A 123 13.21 -12.99 -5.47
C ASP A 123 14.38 -12.31 -6.15
N LYS A 124 14.76 -12.83 -7.33
CA LYS A 124 15.88 -12.28 -8.11
C LYS A 124 15.69 -10.81 -8.50
N LYS A 125 14.43 -10.34 -8.56
CA LYS A 125 14.09 -8.95 -8.91
C LYS A 125 14.62 -7.94 -7.88
N ILE A 126 14.85 -8.37 -6.63
CA ILE A 126 15.29 -7.47 -5.54
C ILE A 126 16.79 -7.61 -5.20
N HIS A 127 17.56 -8.45 -5.90
CA HIS A 127 18.97 -8.71 -5.58
C HIS A 127 19.97 -7.74 -6.21
N SER A 128 19.53 -6.94 -7.20
CA SER A 128 20.34 -5.89 -7.80
C SER A 128 19.68 -4.54 -7.53
N GLY A 129 20.46 -3.54 -7.07
CA GLY A 129 19.92 -2.21 -6.76
C GLY A 129 19.20 -1.56 -7.95
N SER A 130 19.72 -1.72 -9.18
CA SER A 130 19.08 -1.20 -10.38
C SER A 130 17.83 -2.00 -10.75
N ALA A 131 17.89 -3.33 -10.74
CA ALA A 131 16.74 -4.18 -11.05
C ALA A 131 15.59 -3.98 -10.04
N CYS A 132 15.93 -3.87 -8.75
CA CYS A 132 14.98 -3.61 -7.67
C CYS A 132 14.30 -2.25 -7.88
N THR A 133 15.08 -1.22 -8.21
CA THR A 133 14.55 0.12 -8.48
C THR A 133 13.59 0.12 -9.68
N GLU A 134 13.94 -0.58 -10.76
CA GLU A 134 13.07 -0.67 -11.94
C GLU A 134 11.80 -1.50 -11.66
N GLU A 135 11.88 -2.57 -10.87
CA GLU A 135 10.71 -3.33 -10.44
C GLU A 135 9.80 -2.46 -9.56
N ILE A 136 10.34 -1.73 -8.58
CA ILE A 136 9.56 -0.80 -7.74
C ILE A 136 8.85 0.22 -8.63
N LYS A 137 9.56 0.89 -9.56
CA LYS A 137 8.95 1.85 -10.50
C LYS A 137 7.84 1.20 -11.31
N SER A 138 8.06 0.00 -11.84
CA SER A 138 7.07 -0.76 -12.61
C SER A 138 5.79 -1.03 -11.82
N VAL A 139 5.90 -1.34 -10.52
CA VAL A 139 4.74 -1.50 -9.63
C VAL A 139 4.04 -0.17 -9.39
N LEU A 140 4.79 0.88 -9.02
CA LEU A 140 4.22 2.20 -8.77
C LEU A 140 3.49 2.73 -10.01
N THR A 141 4.03 2.56 -11.21
CA THR A 141 3.40 2.95 -12.47
C THR A 141 2.06 2.25 -12.70
N LYS A 142 1.96 0.94 -12.39
CA LYS A 142 0.69 0.20 -12.47
C LYS A 142 -0.33 0.67 -11.44
N LEU A 143 0.13 1.19 -10.31
CA LEU A 143 -0.72 1.70 -9.24
C LEU A 143 -1.09 3.19 -9.39
N LEU A 144 -0.45 3.92 -10.32
CA LEU A 144 -0.72 5.35 -10.53
C LEU A 144 -2.17 5.69 -10.91
N PRO A 145 -2.89 4.92 -11.75
CA PRO A 145 -4.30 5.20 -12.05
C PRO A 145 -5.14 5.24 -10.77
N PHE A 146 -5.06 4.19 -9.95
CA PHE A 146 -5.79 4.11 -8.68
C PHE A 146 -5.41 5.26 -7.73
N TYR A 147 -4.13 5.61 -7.64
CA TYR A 147 -3.70 6.76 -6.85
C TYR A 147 -4.38 8.06 -7.31
N LYS A 148 -4.53 8.28 -8.62
CA LYS A 148 -5.19 9.48 -9.15
C LYS A 148 -6.69 9.46 -8.88
N ASP A 149 -7.33 8.31 -9.08
CA ASP A 149 -8.77 8.10 -8.86
C ASP A 149 -9.17 8.28 -7.38
N ALA A 150 -8.20 8.23 -6.46
CA ALA A 150 -8.44 8.54 -5.05
C ALA A 150 -8.70 10.04 -4.78
N PHE A 151 -8.42 10.92 -5.74
CA PHE A 151 -8.56 12.38 -5.61
C PHE A 151 -9.61 12.99 -6.55
N GLN A 152 -10.30 12.16 -7.34
CA GLN A 152 -11.22 12.60 -8.40
C GLN A 152 -12.61 12.04 -8.19
#